data_AF-A0A7Y6ZG85-F1
#
_entry.id   AF-A0A7Y6ZG85-F1
#
_cell.length_a   1.000
_cell.length_b   1.000
_cell.length_c   1.000
_cell.angle_alpha   90.00
_cell.angle_beta   90.00
_cell.angle_gamma   90.00
#
_symmetry.space_group_name_H-M   'P 1'
#
loop_
_entity.id
_entity.type
_entity.pdbx_description
1 polymer ?
#
loop_
_entity_poly.entity_id
_entity_poly.type
_entity_poly.pdbx_seq_one_letter_code
_entity_poly.pdbx_strand_id
1 'polypeptide(L)'
;MISFFRKIRQKLLQQNRVTRYLTYAVGEIILVTIGILIALQVNNWNEEKKRQEEFEVTIEQIYNVLDVEIQELLFIEFHSSQQNIYLDSLYNYPELLDPNLLPGLLNYEESESSPFRTSIGFLLQNLKVKPGNTTEILLARDLTEYASFANLEFNRSEKLLKELLLVETIPTPDLTFGIALNQRFLEMPGVFSEAQILKSQEMISRPEVRAALIKAAVLHDSYAAEAFHIRELGEKLKGEIKKQFPQVKLLYENLGLVGEGSPNRDWGTDIPFEKKSEEPAIWEAEIELVGGQVKFRENQTWNRNWGGRSFPKGHLEWQGPNIQVPAGKYQINLNLTEKTYEFIPLD
;
A
#
# COMPACT_ATOMS: atom_id res chain seq x y z
N MET A 1 -26.24 -1.34 52.45
CA MET A 1 -26.48 -0.09 53.18
C MET A 1 -25.52 -0.03 54.35
N ILE A 2 -24.62 0.96 54.39
CA ILE A 2 -23.56 1.05 55.41
C ILE A 2 -24.20 0.95 56.79
N SER A 3 -23.79 -0.04 57.59
CA SER A 3 -24.43 -0.41 58.86
C SER A 3 -24.54 0.74 59.86
N PHE A 4 -23.66 1.73 59.71
CA PHE A 4 -23.63 3.00 60.42
C PHE A 4 -24.91 3.84 60.26
N PHE A 5 -25.33 4.15 59.02
CA PHE A 5 -26.53 4.95 58.76
C PHE A 5 -27.81 4.22 59.20
N ARG A 6 -27.82 2.89 59.06
CA ARG A 6 -28.92 2.04 59.57
C ARG A 6 -29.10 2.18 61.09
N LYS A 7 -28.01 2.18 61.86
CA LYS A 7 -28.04 2.34 63.33
C LYS A 7 -28.54 3.72 63.76
N ILE A 8 -28.14 4.78 63.05
CA ILE A 8 -28.60 6.15 63.32
C ILE A 8 -30.10 6.28 63.10
N ARG A 9 -30.62 5.73 61.99
CA ARG A 9 -32.06 5.73 61.67
C ARG A 9 -32.89 4.98 62.71
N GLN A 10 -32.45 3.79 63.13
CA GLN A 10 -33.12 3.02 64.17
C GLN A 10 -33.18 3.79 65.50
N LYS A 11 -32.10 4.49 65.88
CA LYS A 11 -32.03 5.31 67.08
C LYS A 11 -32.94 6.55 67.02
N LEU A 12 -33.12 7.15 65.83
CA LEU A 12 -34.02 8.30 65.62
C LEU A 12 -35.50 7.93 65.66
N LEU A 13 -35.85 6.73 65.17
CA LEU A 13 -37.20 6.16 65.27
C LEU A 13 -37.58 5.84 66.72
N GLN A 14 -36.66 5.27 67.51
CA GLN A 14 -36.86 5.02 68.94
C GLN A 14 -37.09 6.29 69.77
N GLN A 15 -36.72 7.47 69.25
CA GLN A 15 -36.88 8.76 69.92
C GLN A 15 -38.11 9.57 69.44
N ASN A 16 -39.04 8.97 68.68
CA ASN A 16 -40.18 9.66 68.05
C ASN A 16 -39.79 10.87 67.15
N ARG A 17 -38.56 10.91 66.60
CA ARG A 17 -38.05 12.02 65.76
C ARG A 17 -38.23 11.75 64.27
N VAL A 18 -39.48 11.59 63.82
CA VAL A 18 -39.83 11.20 62.44
C VAL A 18 -39.27 12.17 61.39
N THR A 19 -39.37 13.48 61.61
CA THR A 19 -38.86 14.49 60.65
C THR A 19 -37.37 14.35 60.41
N ARG A 20 -36.57 14.14 61.47
CA ARG A 20 -35.12 13.94 61.32
C ARG A 20 -34.83 12.63 60.60
N TYR A 21 -35.54 11.55 60.95
CA TYR A 21 -35.40 10.27 60.24
C TYR A 21 -35.60 10.44 58.73
N LEU A 22 -36.64 11.16 58.30
CA LEU A 22 -36.90 11.42 56.88
C LEU A 22 -35.79 12.25 56.23
N THR A 23 -35.30 13.33 56.85
CA THR A 23 -34.19 14.12 56.31
C THR A 23 -32.91 13.30 56.15
N TYR A 24 -32.59 12.43 57.12
CA TYR A 24 -31.43 11.54 57.03
C TYR A 24 -31.59 10.46 55.95
N ALA A 25 -32.79 9.88 55.79
CA ALA A 25 -33.06 8.90 54.74
C ALA A 25 -33.00 9.51 53.33
N VAL A 26 -33.51 10.74 53.16
CA VAL A 26 -33.40 11.49 51.90
C VAL A 26 -31.93 11.83 51.60
N GLY A 27 -31.16 12.27 52.59
CA GLY A 27 -29.73 12.54 52.42
C GLY A 27 -28.93 11.29 52.00
N GLU A 28 -29.27 10.12 52.56
CA GLU A 28 -28.64 8.84 52.18
C GLU A 28 -28.97 8.45 50.74
N ILE A 29 -30.22 8.61 50.31
CA ILE A 29 -30.62 8.37 48.91
C ILE A 29 -29.84 9.30 47.99
N ILE A 30 -29.79 10.61 48.27
CA ILE A 30 -29.07 11.58 47.46
C ILE A 30 -27.58 11.21 47.36
N LEU A 31 -26.94 10.84 48.47
CA LEU A 31 -25.53 10.46 48.49
C LEU A 31 -25.26 9.18 47.66
N VAL A 32 -26.12 8.18 47.77
CA VAL A 32 -26.02 6.95 46.95
C VAL A 32 -26.25 7.28 45.48
N THR A 33 -27.26 8.10 45.17
CA THR A 33 -27.56 8.53 43.79
C THR A 33 -26.39 9.27 43.17
N ILE A 34 -25.75 10.21 43.89
CA ILE A 34 -24.53 10.89 43.42
C ILE A 34 -23.41 9.89 43.18
N GLY A 35 -23.20 8.93 44.09
CA GLY A 35 -22.19 7.87 43.90
C GLY A 35 -22.41 7.05 42.63
N ILE A 36 -23.67 6.67 42.36
CA ILE A 36 -24.04 5.95 41.13
C ILE A 36 -23.81 6.82 39.90
N LEU A 37 -24.22 8.09 39.92
CA LEU A 37 -24.03 9.00 38.80
C LEU A 37 -22.55 9.23 38.47
N ILE A 38 -21.69 9.40 39.48
CA ILE A 38 -20.25 9.51 39.27
C ILE A 38 -19.69 8.22 38.67
N ALA A 39 -20.08 7.05 39.20
CA ALA A 39 -19.64 5.76 38.67
C ALA A 39 -20.04 5.58 37.20
N LEU A 40 -21.28 5.92 36.84
CA LEU A 40 -21.76 5.91 35.46
C LEU A 40 -20.99 6.89 34.58
N GLN A 41 -20.72 8.11 35.06
CA GLN A 41 -20.00 9.12 34.30
C GLN A 41 -18.55 8.70 34.04
N VAL A 42 -17.86 8.12 35.02
CA VAL A 42 -16.51 7.56 34.87
C VAL A 42 -16.52 6.40 33.87
N ASN A 43 -17.51 5.51 33.94
CA ASN A 43 -17.63 4.41 32.99
C ASN A 43 -17.81 4.92 31.55
N ASN A 44 -18.73 5.87 31.34
CA ASN A 44 -18.98 6.46 30.03
C ASN A 44 -17.75 7.19 29.48
N TRP A 45 -16.99 7.88 30.34
CA TRP A 45 -15.75 8.55 29.94
C TRP A 45 -14.65 7.55 29.52
N ASN A 46 -14.52 6.43 30.24
CA ASN A 46 -13.59 5.37 29.86
C ASN A 46 -13.99 4.69 28.54
N GLU A 47 -15.28 4.44 28.31
CA GLU A 47 -15.78 3.88 27.04
C GLU A 47 -15.54 4.84 25.87
N GLU A 48 -15.79 6.14 26.07
CA GLU A 48 -15.53 7.19 25.09
C GLU A 48 -14.04 7.25 24.71
N LYS A 49 -13.16 7.21 25.71
CA LYS A 49 -11.70 7.21 25.52
C LYS A 49 -11.26 5.97 24.72
N LYS A 50 -11.74 4.79 25.10
CA LYS A 50 -11.42 3.54 24.39
C LYS A 50 -11.88 3.59 22.94
N ARG A 51 -13.10 4.10 22.68
CA ARG A 51 -13.61 4.26 21.31
C ARG A 51 -12.73 5.22 20.50
N GLN A 52 -12.29 6.33 21.10
CA GLN A 52 -11.39 7.28 20.45
C GLN A 52 -10.06 6.62 20.08
N GLU A 53 -9.47 5.84 20.98
CA GLU A 53 -8.23 5.08 20.71
C GLU A 53 -8.42 4.09 19.56
N GLU A 54 -9.53 3.32 19.56
CA GLU A 54 -9.86 2.39 18.46
C GLU A 54 -10.07 3.11 17.12
N PHE A 55 -10.71 4.29 17.13
CA PHE A 55 -10.90 5.13 15.96
C PHE A 55 -9.56 5.62 15.41
N GLU A 56 -8.69 6.19 16.25
CA GLU A 56 -7.39 6.72 15.83
C GLU A 56 -6.46 5.64 15.28
N VAL A 57 -6.44 4.45 15.89
CA VAL A 57 -5.69 3.30 15.37
C VAL A 57 -6.19 2.89 13.99
N THR A 58 -7.52 2.81 13.80
CA THR A 58 -8.10 2.45 12.50
C THR A 58 -7.79 3.51 11.44
N ILE A 59 -7.82 4.80 11.79
CA ILE A 59 -7.46 5.88 10.89
C ILE A 59 -5.98 5.85 10.51
N GLU A 60 -5.07 5.54 11.44
CA GLU A 60 -3.65 5.36 11.12
C GLU A 60 -3.41 4.16 10.19
N GLN A 61 -4.12 3.05 10.40
CA GLN A 61 -4.09 1.91 9.48
C GLN A 61 -4.57 2.29 8.08
N ILE A 62 -5.71 3.00 7.99
CA ILE A 62 -6.25 3.50 6.72
C ILE A 62 -5.26 4.45 6.04
N TYR A 63 -4.61 5.34 6.80
CA TYR A 63 -3.61 6.27 6.28
C TYR A 63 -2.41 5.54 5.64
N ASN A 64 -1.95 4.46 6.27
CA ASN A 64 -0.88 3.62 5.77
C ASN A 64 -1.28 2.80 4.54
N VAL A 65 -2.49 2.24 4.55
CA VAL A 65 -3.03 1.52 3.38
C VAL A 65 -3.19 2.47 2.19
N LEU A 66 -3.71 3.68 2.40
CA LEU A 66 -3.79 4.70 1.35
C LEU A 66 -2.41 5.05 0.78
N ASP A 67 -1.36 5.15 1.61
CA ASP A 67 0.00 5.39 1.11
C ASP A 67 0.45 4.32 0.12
N VAL A 68 0.26 3.05 0.47
CA VAL A 68 0.60 1.91 -0.38
C VAL A 68 -0.26 1.89 -1.64
N GLU A 69 -1.58 2.01 -1.49
CA GLU A 69 -2.53 1.97 -2.60
C GLU A 69 -2.27 3.11 -3.61
N ILE A 70 -1.93 4.32 -3.14
CA ILE A 70 -1.52 5.43 -4.01
C ILE A 70 -0.25 5.09 -4.79
N GLN A 71 0.75 4.46 -4.18
CA GLN A 71 1.97 4.05 -4.89
C GLN A 71 1.69 2.95 -5.92
N GLU A 72 0.80 2.01 -5.61
CA GLU A 72 0.36 0.99 -6.56
C GLU A 72 -0.36 1.60 -7.77
N LEU A 73 -1.26 2.57 -7.53
CA LEU A 73 -1.98 3.26 -8.60
C LEU A 73 -1.06 4.12 -9.47
N LEU A 74 -0.12 4.87 -8.86
CA LEU A 74 0.93 5.59 -9.61
C LEU A 74 1.72 4.66 -10.52
N PHE A 75 2.01 3.46 -10.02
CA PHE A 75 2.77 2.48 -10.77
C PHE A 75 1.96 1.91 -11.94
N ILE A 76 0.66 1.65 -11.75
CA ILE A 76 -0.25 1.26 -12.83
C ILE A 76 -0.33 2.37 -13.88
N GLU A 77 -0.55 3.62 -13.48
CA GLU A 77 -0.58 4.78 -14.39
C GLU A 77 0.69 4.90 -15.23
N PHE A 78 1.85 4.82 -14.56
CA PHE A 78 3.15 4.87 -15.24
C PHE A 78 3.29 3.73 -16.25
N HIS A 79 2.96 2.50 -15.85
CA HIS A 79 3.10 1.34 -16.72
C HIS A 79 2.19 1.39 -17.94
N SER A 80 0.90 1.70 -17.75
CA SER A 80 -0.06 1.87 -18.84
C SER A 80 0.36 3.00 -19.80
N SER A 81 0.91 4.10 -19.26
CA SER A 81 1.46 5.17 -20.08
C SER A 81 2.67 4.71 -20.91
N GLN A 82 3.57 3.89 -20.35
CA GLN A 82 4.70 3.33 -21.11
C GLN A 82 4.22 2.37 -22.20
N GLN A 83 3.25 1.50 -21.92
CA GLN A 83 2.63 0.61 -22.91
C GLN A 83 2.03 1.42 -24.07
N ASN A 84 1.31 2.51 -23.78
CA ASN A 84 0.76 3.36 -24.85
C ASN A 84 1.83 4.01 -25.75
N ILE A 85 3.00 4.36 -25.20
CA ILE A 85 4.12 4.86 -26.02
C ILE A 85 4.64 3.77 -26.97
N TYR A 86 4.76 2.53 -26.48
CA TYR A 86 5.20 1.41 -27.32
C TYR A 86 4.13 1.03 -28.33
N LEU A 87 2.84 1.05 -27.99
CA LEU A 87 1.74 0.82 -28.93
C LEU A 87 1.71 1.83 -30.06
N ASP A 88 1.91 3.12 -29.75
CA ASP A 88 2.04 4.16 -30.77
C ASP A 88 3.19 3.85 -31.74
N SER A 89 4.34 3.45 -31.19
CA SER A 89 5.51 3.07 -31.98
C SER A 89 5.27 1.82 -32.84
N LEU A 90 4.67 0.77 -32.26
CA LEU A 90 4.32 -0.48 -32.94
C LEU A 90 3.30 -0.25 -34.06
N TYR A 91 2.37 0.70 -33.88
CA TYR A 91 1.29 0.94 -34.82
C TYR A 91 1.68 1.90 -35.96
N ASN A 92 2.42 2.97 -35.64
CA ASN A 92 2.73 4.05 -36.57
C ASN A 92 4.12 3.94 -37.20
N TYR A 93 5.10 3.41 -36.47
CA TYR A 93 6.51 3.40 -36.88
C TYR A 93 7.22 2.04 -36.63
N PRO A 94 6.60 0.88 -36.95
CA PRO A 94 7.17 -0.43 -36.64
C PRO A 94 8.55 -0.67 -37.27
N GLU A 95 8.84 -0.03 -38.40
CA GLU A 95 10.12 -0.11 -39.11
C GLU A 95 11.29 0.59 -38.40
N LEU A 96 10.99 1.49 -37.45
CA LEU A 96 12.02 2.20 -36.66
C LEU A 96 12.43 1.43 -35.40
N LEU A 97 11.70 0.37 -35.04
CA LEU A 97 11.99 -0.46 -33.87
C LEU A 97 13.10 -1.47 -34.17
N ASP A 98 13.95 -1.76 -33.19
CA ASP A 98 14.90 -2.87 -33.28
C ASP A 98 14.11 -4.18 -33.45
N PRO A 99 14.30 -4.93 -34.55
CA PRO A 99 13.61 -6.19 -34.78
C PRO A 99 13.72 -7.18 -33.63
N ASN A 100 14.85 -7.21 -32.92
CA ASN A 100 15.08 -8.12 -31.82
C ASN A 100 14.15 -7.87 -30.62
N LEU A 101 13.60 -6.65 -30.50
CA LEU A 101 12.72 -6.25 -29.42
C LEU A 101 11.24 -6.50 -29.74
N LEU A 102 10.87 -6.61 -31.02
CA LEU A 102 9.47 -6.70 -31.44
C LEU A 102 8.66 -7.82 -30.77
N PRO A 103 9.15 -9.07 -30.69
CA PRO A 103 8.35 -10.12 -30.04
C PRO A 103 8.19 -9.85 -28.53
N GLY A 104 9.18 -9.20 -27.90
CA GLY A 104 9.12 -8.79 -26.49
C GLY A 104 8.13 -7.65 -26.27
N LEU A 105 8.15 -6.62 -27.13
CA LEU A 105 7.21 -5.50 -27.07
C LEU A 105 5.77 -5.96 -27.27
N LEU A 106 5.49 -6.81 -28.26
CA LEU A 106 4.15 -7.37 -28.46
C LEU A 106 3.64 -8.17 -27.25
N ASN A 107 4.52 -8.86 -26.53
CA ASN A 107 4.18 -9.52 -25.26
C ASN A 107 3.95 -8.50 -24.13
N TYR A 108 4.79 -7.46 -24.07
CA TYR A 108 4.73 -6.43 -23.04
C TYR A 108 3.40 -5.67 -23.06
N GLU A 109 2.81 -5.45 -24.23
CA GLU A 109 1.52 -4.76 -24.37
C GLU A 109 0.34 -5.46 -23.72
N GLU A 110 0.42 -6.78 -23.49
CA GLU A 110 -0.61 -7.51 -22.73
C GLU A 110 -0.07 -8.06 -21.41
N SER A 111 1.08 -7.54 -20.95
CA SER A 111 1.56 -7.78 -19.60
C SER A 111 0.70 -6.96 -18.61
N GLU A 112 0.22 -7.63 -17.56
CA GLU A 112 -0.70 -7.03 -16.60
C GLU A 112 0.02 -6.70 -15.29
N SER A 113 -0.35 -5.57 -14.69
CA SER A 113 -0.19 -5.39 -13.24
C SER A 113 -1.11 -6.36 -12.50
N SER A 114 -0.78 -6.69 -11.25
CA SER A 114 -1.76 -7.35 -10.39
C SER A 114 -3.04 -6.51 -10.29
N PRO A 115 -4.24 -7.12 -10.22
CA PRO A 115 -5.48 -6.37 -10.02
C PRO A 115 -5.37 -5.50 -8.78
N PHE A 116 -5.79 -4.25 -8.89
CA PHE A 116 -5.82 -3.35 -7.75
C PHE A 116 -7.15 -3.55 -7.00
N ARG A 117 -7.04 -3.91 -5.72
CA ARG A 117 -8.19 -4.07 -4.84
C ARG A 117 -7.90 -3.35 -3.54
N THR A 118 -8.75 -2.40 -3.20
CA THR A 118 -8.59 -1.68 -1.94
C THR A 118 -8.87 -2.58 -0.73
N SER A 119 -8.07 -2.41 0.32
CA SER A 119 -8.30 -3.04 1.63
C SER A 119 -9.05 -2.12 2.59
N ILE A 120 -9.35 -0.87 2.20
CA ILE A 120 -10.06 0.11 3.05
C ILE A 120 -11.43 -0.39 3.50
N GLY A 121 -12.16 -1.09 2.63
CA GLY A 121 -13.46 -1.67 2.95
C GLY A 121 -13.42 -2.63 4.14
N PHE A 122 -12.31 -3.36 4.34
CA PHE A 122 -12.13 -4.23 5.51
C PHE A 122 -11.89 -3.42 6.78
N LEU A 123 -11.04 -2.38 6.72
CA LEU A 123 -10.75 -1.51 7.87
C LEU A 123 -11.97 -0.72 8.34
N LEU A 124 -12.84 -0.32 7.40
CA LEU A 124 -14.08 0.39 7.70
C LEU A 124 -15.03 -0.40 8.61
N GLN A 125 -14.97 -1.75 8.61
CA GLN A 125 -15.77 -2.57 9.51
C GLN A 125 -15.42 -2.36 10.99
N ASN A 126 -14.18 -1.92 11.25
CA ASN A 126 -13.67 -1.67 12.60
C ASN A 126 -13.75 -0.19 13.00
N LEU A 127 -14.03 0.72 12.07
CA LEU A 127 -14.04 2.17 12.33
C LEU A 127 -15.19 2.58 13.28
N LYS A 128 -14.85 3.03 14.49
CA LYS A 128 -15.82 3.41 15.53
C LYS A 128 -16.13 4.91 15.53
N VAL A 129 -16.96 5.33 14.58
CA VAL A 129 -17.41 6.73 14.46
C VAL A 129 -18.27 7.16 15.66
N LYS A 130 -17.95 8.30 16.25
CA LYS A 130 -18.72 8.95 17.32
C LYS A 130 -20.04 9.53 16.79
N PRO A 131 -21.20 9.13 17.33
CA PRO A 131 -22.48 9.73 16.97
C PRO A 131 -22.47 11.26 17.22
N GLY A 132 -22.92 12.03 16.23
CA GLY A 132 -22.96 13.48 16.29
C GLY A 132 -21.62 14.19 16.03
N ASN A 133 -20.51 13.46 15.83
CA ASN A 133 -19.27 14.06 15.35
C ASN A 133 -19.29 14.15 13.82
N THR A 134 -19.66 15.33 13.31
CA THR A 134 -19.75 15.58 11.86
C THR A 134 -18.45 15.30 11.12
N THR A 135 -17.29 15.57 11.73
CA THR A 135 -15.98 15.35 11.11
C THR A 135 -15.71 13.86 10.86
N GLU A 136 -15.91 13.03 11.89
CA GLU A 136 -15.73 11.58 11.76
C GLU A 136 -16.77 10.94 10.82
N ILE A 137 -18.01 11.44 10.85
CA ILE A 137 -19.09 10.97 9.97
C ILE A 137 -18.79 11.26 8.50
N LEU A 138 -18.34 12.49 8.19
CA LEU A 138 -18.01 12.87 6.81
C LEU A 138 -16.80 12.08 6.30
N LEU A 139 -15.76 11.92 7.12
CA LEU A 139 -14.60 11.11 6.75
C LEU A 139 -14.98 9.64 6.48
N ALA A 140 -15.81 9.04 7.34
CA ALA A 140 -16.27 7.66 7.15
C ALA A 140 -17.10 7.51 5.87
N ARG A 141 -17.94 8.50 5.53
CA ARG A 141 -18.67 8.53 4.26
C ARG A 141 -17.70 8.56 3.08
N ASP A 142 -16.73 9.47 3.09
CA ASP A 142 -15.81 9.67 1.97
C ASP A 142 -14.89 8.45 1.76
N LEU A 143 -14.47 7.80 2.85
CA LEU A 143 -13.76 6.52 2.80
C LEU A 143 -14.64 5.37 2.26
N THR A 144 -15.93 5.35 2.61
CA THR A 144 -16.87 4.34 2.10
C THR A 144 -17.09 4.54 0.59
N GLU A 145 -17.20 5.79 0.15
CA GLU A 145 -17.29 6.14 -1.26
C GLU A 145 -16.04 5.67 -2.02
N TYR A 146 -14.85 6.01 -1.52
CA TYR A 146 -13.59 5.50 -2.08
C TYR A 146 -13.57 3.97 -2.15
N ALA A 147 -13.88 3.27 -1.06
CA ALA A 147 -13.88 1.81 -1.03
C ALA A 147 -14.86 1.17 -2.02
N SER A 148 -15.94 1.87 -2.37
CA SER A 148 -16.93 1.39 -3.34
C SER A 148 -16.46 1.48 -4.80
N PHE A 149 -15.55 2.41 -5.11
CA PHE A 149 -15.03 2.65 -6.46
C PHE A 149 -13.60 2.13 -6.66
N ALA A 150 -12.82 1.98 -5.59
CA ALA A 150 -11.40 1.64 -5.63
C ALA A 150 -11.12 0.13 -5.85
N ASN A 151 -11.76 -0.44 -6.88
CA ASN A 151 -11.46 -1.78 -7.38
C ASN A 151 -11.25 -1.69 -8.89
N LEU A 152 -10.02 -1.95 -9.33
CA LEU A 152 -9.69 -2.01 -10.75
C LEU A 152 -9.41 -3.46 -11.14
N GLU A 153 -10.21 -3.96 -12.06
CA GLU A 153 -9.97 -5.25 -12.68
C GLU A 153 -9.60 -5.04 -14.14
N PHE A 154 -8.41 -5.50 -14.53
CA PHE A 154 -8.05 -5.59 -15.95
C PHE A 154 -9.04 -6.52 -16.64
N ASN A 155 -9.61 -6.14 -17.79
CA ASN A 155 -10.53 -6.98 -18.51
C ASN A 155 -9.73 -8.13 -19.14
N ARG A 156 -9.59 -9.21 -18.38
CA ARG A 156 -8.79 -10.39 -18.71
C ARG A 156 -9.31 -11.19 -19.90
N SER A 157 -10.49 -10.86 -20.41
CA SER A 157 -11.20 -11.72 -21.36
C SER A 157 -10.77 -11.55 -22.82
N GLU A 158 -9.96 -10.54 -23.16
CA GLU A 158 -9.64 -10.22 -24.56
C GLU A 158 -8.13 -9.98 -24.78
N LYS A 159 -7.31 -11.01 -24.53
CA LYS A 159 -5.85 -11.01 -24.78
C LYS A 159 -5.52 -11.34 -26.24
N LEU A 160 -5.95 -10.46 -27.15
CA LEU A 160 -5.89 -10.70 -28.59
C LEU A 160 -4.45 -10.85 -29.10
N LEU A 161 -3.50 -10.04 -28.65
CA LEU A 161 -2.10 -10.14 -29.08
C LEU A 161 -1.47 -11.45 -28.61
N LYS A 162 -1.69 -11.84 -27.35
CA LYS A 162 -1.19 -13.11 -26.80
C LYS A 162 -1.72 -14.31 -27.59
N GLU A 163 -3.00 -14.30 -27.94
CA GLU A 163 -3.60 -15.35 -28.78
C GLU A 163 -2.95 -15.41 -30.17
N LEU A 164 -2.75 -14.26 -30.82
CA LEU A 164 -2.11 -14.18 -32.14
C LEU A 164 -0.64 -14.62 -32.10
N LEU A 165 0.11 -14.25 -31.06
CA LEU A 165 1.50 -14.68 -30.85
C LEU A 165 1.60 -16.20 -30.66
N LEU A 166 0.68 -16.79 -29.90
CA LEU A 166 0.63 -18.23 -29.67
C LEU A 166 0.36 -19.01 -30.97
N VAL A 167 -0.55 -18.52 -31.83
CA VAL A 167 -0.80 -19.11 -33.16
C VAL A 167 0.47 -19.14 -34.00
N GLU A 168 1.29 -18.09 -33.91
CA GLU A 168 2.56 -17.97 -34.63
C GLU A 168 3.73 -18.69 -33.97
N THR A 169 3.50 -19.47 -32.90
CA THR A 169 4.51 -20.18 -32.11
C THR A 169 5.57 -19.26 -31.48
N ILE A 170 5.18 -18.02 -31.19
CA ILE A 170 6.00 -17.06 -30.44
C ILE A 170 5.69 -17.27 -28.96
N PRO A 171 6.71 -17.58 -28.12
CA PRO A 171 6.50 -17.86 -26.71
C PRO A 171 5.99 -16.61 -26.00
N THR A 172 5.04 -16.84 -25.10
CA THR A 172 4.45 -15.81 -24.24
C THR A 172 4.86 -16.14 -22.80
N PRO A 173 6.04 -15.67 -22.33
CA PRO A 173 6.53 -16.02 -21.01
C PRO A 173 5.53 -15.59 -19.94
N ASP A 174 5.24 -16.49 -19.00
CA ASP A 174 4.37 -16.20 -17.88
C ASP A 174 5.19 -15.47 -16.80
N LEU A 175 5.23 -14.14 -16.91
CA LEU A 175 6.04 -13.27 -16.06
C LEU A 175 5.31 -13.06 -14.72
N THR A 176 5.34 -14.09 -13.88
CA THR A 176 4.63 -14.15 -12.59
C THR A 176 5.30 -13.38 -11.44
N PHE A 177 6.43 -12.72 -11.68
CA PHE A 177 7.24 -12.08 -10.64
C PHE A 177 7.38 -10.57 -10.86
N GLY A 178 6.24 -9.87 -10.81
CA GLY A 178 6.19 -8.40 -10.73
C GLY A 178 6.68 -7.65 -11.99
N ILE A 179 6.22 -6.41 -12.14
CA ILE A 179 6.43 -5.61 -13.35
C ILE A 179 7.91 -5.27 -13.61
N ALA A 180 8.77 -5.28 -12.59
CA ALA A 180 10.22 -5.11 -12.76
C ALA A 180 10.86 -6.23 -13.63
N LEU A 181 10.25 -7.42 -13.70
CA LEU A 181 10.69 -8.45 -14.65
C LEU A 181 10.13 -8.27 -16.06
N ASN A 182 9.01 -7.53 -16.22
CA ASN A 182 8.41 -7.28 -17.53
C ASN A 182 9.31 -6.43 -18.42
N GLN A 183 9.98 -5.42 -17.85
CA GLN A 183 10.98 -4.62 -18.59
C GLN A 183 12.27 -5.41 -18.84
N ARG A 184 12.67 -6.29 -17.92
CA ARG A 184 13.88 -7.11 -18.08
C ARG A 184 13.81 -8.02 -19.31
N PHE A 185 12.62 -8.43 -19.73
CA PHE A 185 12.43 -9.21 -20.95
C PHE A 185 12.74 -8.41 -22.22
N LEU A 186 12.51 -7.09 -22.20
CA LEU A 186 12.92 -6.16 -23.27
C LEU A 186 14.45 -5.95 -23.27
N GLU A 187 15.11 -6.21 -22.15
CA GLU A 187 16.55 -5.99 -21.95
C GLU A 187 17.40 -7.28 -22.10
N MET A 188 16.77 -8.42 -22.38
CA MET A 188 17.43 -9.72 -22.52
C MET A 188 17.51 -10.14 -24.01
N PRO A 189 18.57 -9.74 -24.75
CA PRO A 189 18.73 -10.15 -26.14
C PRO A 189 18.88 -11.68 -26.27
N GLY A 190 18.28 -12.27 -27.31
CA GLY A 190 18.44 -13.68 -27.65
C GLY A 190 17.42 -14.64 -27.05
N VAL A 191 16.33 -14.15 -26.44
CA VAL A 191 15.23 -15.01 -25.98
C VAL A 191 14.43 -15.59 -27.16
N PHE A 192 14.30 -14.83 -28.24
CA PHE A 192 13.58 -15.24 -29.44
C PHE A 192 14.54 -15.69 -30.55
N SER A 193 14.13 -16.74 -31.26
CA SER A 193 14.83 -17.17 -32.48
C SER A 193 14.65 -16.18 -33.62
N GLU A 194 15.57 -16.17 -34.58
CA GLU A 194 15.50 -15.34 -35.79
C GLU A 194 14.17 -15.55 -36.55
N ALA A 195 13.68 -16.79 -36.61
CA ALA A 195 12.38 -17.10 -37.22
C ALA A 195 11.20 -16.44 -36.48
N GLN A 196 11.24 -16.34 -35.15
CA GLN A 196 10.19 -15.68 -34.37
C GLN A 196 10.26 -14.15 -34.50
N ILE A 197 11.46 -13.60 -34.63
CA ILE A 197 11.68 -12.18 -34.90
C ILE A 197 11.07 -11.81 -36.26
N LEU A 198 11.42 -12.55 -37.32
CA LEU A 198 10.88 -12.33 -38.66
C LEU A 198 9.34 -12.45 -38.69
N LYS A 199 8.78 -13.47 -38.04
CA LYS A 199 7.32 -13.61 -37.91
C LYS A 199 6.67 -12.42 -37.22
N SER A 200 7.29 -11.88 -36.16
CA SER A 200 6.79 -10.72 -35.44
C SER A 200 6.79 -9.47 -36.34
N GLN A 201 7.81 -9.31 -37.18
CA GLN A 201 7.88 -8.24 -38.18
C GLN A 201 6.80 -8.38 -39.26
N GLU A 202 6.57 -9.59 -39.76
CA GLU A 202 5.54 -9.84 -40.78
C GLU A 202 4.13 -9.63 -40.22
N MET A 203 3.88 -10.06 -38.98
CA MET A 203 2.54 -10.02 -38.41
C MET A 203 2.10 -8.61 -38.02
N ILE A 204 3.01 -7.69 -37.68
CA ILE A 204 2.65 -6.34 -37.22
C ILE A 204 1.81 -5.55 -38.22
N SER A 205 1.95 -5.86 -39.52
CA SER A 205 1.19 -5.23 -40.60
C SER A 205 -0.16 -5.89 -40.87
N ARG A 206 -0.45 -7.05 -40.26
CA ARG A 206 -1.69 -7.80 -40.50
C ARG A 206 -2.90 -7.09 -39.87
N PRO A 207 -4.06 -7.05 -40.53
CA PRO A 207 -5.24 -6.35 -40.04
C PRO A 207 -5.66 -6.73 -38.61
N GLU A 208 -5.60 -8.02 -38.27
CA GLU A 208 -5.95 -8.55 -36.95
C GLU A 208 -4.99 -8.10 -35.86
N VAL A 209 -3.69 -8.00 -36.14
CA VAL A 209 -2.69 -7.50 -35.19
C VAL A 209 -2.85 -5.99 -35.01
N ARG A 210 -3.06 -5.24 -36.10
CA ARG A 210 -3.32 -3.79 -36.02
C ARG A 210 -4.58 -3.46 -35.22
N ALA A 211 -5.65 -4.24 -35.40
CA ALA A 211 -6.86 -4.11 -34.61
C ALA A 211 -6.63 -4.43 -33.12
N ALA A 212 -5.82 -5.46 -32.82
CA ALA A 212 -5.44 -5.80 -31.46
C ALA A 212 -4.60 -4.70 -30.79
N LEU A 213 -3.64 -4.08 -31.50
CA LEU A 213 -2.86 -2.95 -30.99
C LEU A 213 -3.75 -1.74 -30.65
N ILE A 214 -4.71 -1.37 -31.53
CA ILE A 214 -5.66 -0.29 -31.25
C ILE A 214 -6.49 -0.59 -30.00
N LYS A 215 -6.97 -1.84 -29.88
CA LYS A 215 -7.77 -2.26 -28.74
C LYS A 215 -6.97 -2.21 -27.43
N ALA A 216 -5.72 -2.69 -27.45
CA ALA A 216 -4.81 -2.61 -26.32
C ALA A 216 -4.61 -1.15 -25.88
N ALA A 217 -4.41 -0.23 -26.84
CA ALA A 217 -4.22 1.20 -26.53
C ALA A 217 -5.45 1.80 -25.83
N VAL A 218 -6.66 1.52 -26.35
CA VAL A 218 -7.92 1.99 -25.75
C VAL A 218 -8.10 1.43 -24.33
N LEU A 219 -7.76 0.15 -24.12
CA LEU A 219 -7.83 -0.45 -22.80
C LEU A 219 -6.85 0.22 -21.84
N HIS A 220 -5.57 0.35 -22.21
CA HIS A 220 -4.54 0.97 -21.37
C HIS A 220 -4.86 2.43 -21.05
N ASP A 221 -5.37 3.21 -22.00
CA ASP A 221 -5.86 4.57 -21.75
C ASP A 221 -6.98 4.59 -20.71
N SER A 222 -7.95 3.67 -20.82
CA SER A 222 -9.04 3.53 -19.83
C SER A 222 -8.48 3.18 -18.45
N TYR A 223 -7.55 2.21 -18.36
CA TYR A 223 -6.95 1.80 -17.10
C TYR A 223 -6.13 2.92 -16.45
N ALA A 224 -5.33 3.64 -17.23
CA ALA A 224 -4.58 4.78 -16.74
C ALA A 224 -5.51 5.87 -16.21
N ALA A 225 -6.60 6.17 -16.92
CA ALA A 225 -7.57 7.17 -16.50
C ALA A 225 -8.31 6.78 -15.21
N GLU A 226 -8.72 5.52 -15.08
CA GLU A 226 -9.39 5.02 -13.88
C GLU A 226 -8.43 4.97 -12.67
N ALA A 227 -7.20 4.49 -12.88
CA ALA A 227 -6.15 4.49 -11.86
C ALA A 227 -5.84 5.92 -11.37
N PHE A 228 -5.68 6.86 -12.30
CA PHE A 228 -5.54 8.28 -12.00
C PHE A 228 -6.68 8.80 -11.13
N HIS A 229 -7.93 8.51 -11.51
CA HIS A 229 -9.10 8.99 -10.77
C HIS A 229 -9.12 8.45 -9.33
N ILE A 230 -8.90 7.14 -9.14
CA ILE A 230 -8.87 6.53 -7.82
C ILE A 230 -7.69 7.08 -7.01
N ARG A 231 -6.52 7.27 -7.63
CA ARG A 231 -5.35 7.84 -6.95
C ARG A 231 -5.64 9.23 -6.42
N GLU A 232 -6.21 10.13 -7.23
CA GLU A 232 -6.55 11.49 -6.82
C GLU A 232 -7.51 11.50 -5.62
N LEU A 233 -8.50 10.61 -5.62
CA LEU A 233 -9.40 10.43 -4.47
C LEU A 233 -8.64 9.95 -3.22
N GLY A 234 -7.75 8.97 -3.37
CA GLY A 234 -6.91 8.45 -2.30
C GLY A 234 -5.96 9.52 -1.73
N GLU A 235 -5.30 10.30 -2.58
CA GLU A 235 -4.42 11.41 -2.18
C GLU A 235 -5.17 12.49 -1.43
N LYS A 236 -6.35 12.87 -1.91
CA LYS A 236 -7.22 13.83 -1.24
C LYS A 236 -7.61 13.31 0.16
N LEU A 237 -8.07 12.07 0.26
CA LEU A 237 -8.44 11.45 1.54
C LEU A 237 -7.26 11.37 2.50
N LYS A 238 -6.10 10.95 2.02
CA LYS A 238 -4.87 10.88 2.81
C LYS A 238 -4.47 12.26 3.35
N GLY A 239 -4.59 13.30 2.52
CA GLY A 239 -4.35 14.69 2.91
C GLY A 239 -5.36 15.19 3.96
N GLU A 240 -6.64 14.88 3.78
CA GLU A 240 -7.70 15.20 4.75
C GLU A 240 -7.50 14.51 6.09
N ILE A 241 -7.13 13.22 6.08
CA ILE A 241 -6.78 12.46 7.29
C ILE A 241 -5.63 13.13 8.02
N LYS A 242 -4.50 13.43 7.35
CA LYS A 242 -3.36 14.09 8.00
C LYS A 242 -3.69 15.48 8.55
N LYS A 243 -4.58 16.22 7.89
CA LYS A 243 -5.04 17.53 8.35
C LYS A 243 -5.91 17.43 9.61
N GLN A 244 -6.82 16.46 9.66
CA GLN A 244 -7.76 16.27 10.77
C GLN A 244 -7.11 15.52 11.95
N PHE A 245 -6.15 14.64 11.67
CA PHE A 245 -5.44 13.81 12.63
C PHE A 245 -3.92 13.96 12.43
N PRO A 246 -3.31 15.09 12.83
CA PRO A 246 -1.89 15.36 12.59
C PRO A 246 -0.94 14.32 13.18
N GLN A 247 -1.38 13.56 14.20
CA GLN A 247 -0.61 12.54 14.88
C GLN A 247 -0.40 11.25 14.07
N VAL A 248 -1.19 11.02 13.02
CA VAL A 248 -1.04 9.81 12.17
C VAL A 248 0.31 9.82 11.48
N LYS A 249 0.96 8.67 11.43
CA LYS A 249 2.29 8.51 10.83
C LYS A 249 2.31 7.37 9.82
N LEU A 250 3.26 7.45 8.89
CA LEU A 250 3.61 6.32 8.06
C LEU A 250 4.42 5.32 8.87
N LEU A 251 3.96 4.08 8.86
CA LEU A 251 4.54 2.96 9.55
C LEU A 251 5.26 2.07 8.53
N TYR A 252 6.42 1.62 8.95
CA TYR A 252 7.25 0.67 8.24
C TYR A 252 7.67 -0.42 9.22
N GLU A 253 7.69 -1.65 8.75
CA GLU A 253 7.98 -2.83 9.56
C GLU A 253 8.91 -3.79 8.80
N ASN A 254 9.75 -4.52 9.55
CA ASN A 254 10.57 -5.63 9.03
C ASN A 254 11.24 -5.33 7.68
N LEU A 255 11.90 -4.18 7.55
CA LEU A 255 12.67 -3.87 6.35
C LEU A 255 13.86 -4.80 6.22
N GLY A 256 14.18 -5.16 4.99
CA GLY A 256 15.33 -5.98 4.68
C GLY A 256 15.93 -5.68 3.32
N LEU A 257 17.19 -6.10 3.15
CA LEU A 257 17.87 -6.18 1.86
C LEU A 257 17.82 -7.61 1.33
N VAL A 258 17.58 -7.75 0.03
CA VAL A 258 17.53 -9.02 -0.68
C VAL A 258 18.20 -8.91 -2.05
N GLY A 259 18.64 -10.02 -2.63
CA GLY A 259 19.20 -10.08 -3.99
C GLY A 259 20.45 -10.95 -4.06
N GLU A 260 20.88 -11.29 -5.28
CA GLU A 260 22.08 -12.12 -5.45
C GLU A 260 23.37 -11.44 -4.97
N GLY A 261 23.37 -10.11 -4.85
CA GLY A 261 24.47 -9.35 -4.25
C GLY A 261 24.54 -9.44 -2.72
N SER A 262 23.52 -10.01 -2.06
CA SER A 262 23.52 -10.25 -0.61
C SER A 262 24.30 -11.51 -0.21
N PRO A 263 24.69 -11.66 1.06
CA PRO A 263 25.19 -12.91 1.64
C PRO A 263 24.40 -14.18 1.28
N ASN A 264 23.06 -14.10 1.23
CA ASN A 264 22.21 -15.25 0.91
C ASN A 264 22.25 -15.63 -0.57
N ARG A 265 22.63 -14.69 -1.44
CA ARG A 265 22.72 -14.87 -2.90
C ARG A 265 21.41 -15.32 -3.56
N ASP A 266 20.28 -14.91 -2.99
CA ASP A 266 18.95 -15.28 -3.44
C ASP A 266 17.98 -14.09 -3.43
N TRP A 267 16.78 -14.31 -3.95
CA TRP A 267 15.67 -13.36 -3.98
C TRP A 267 14.54 -13.71 -2.99
N GLY A 268 14.82 -14.64 -2.07
CA GLY A 268 13.86 -15.24 -1.15
C GLY A 268 14.07 -14.82 0.30
N THR A 269 15.30 -14.56 0.72
CA THR A 269 15.70 -14.41 2.12
C THR A 269 16.30 -13.04 2.41
N ASP A 270 15.65 -12.28 3.30
CA ASP A 270 16.08 -10.92 3.63
C ASP A 270 17.18 -10.90 4.69
N ILE A 271 18.03 -9.88 4.59
CA ILE A 271 18.89 -9.43 5.68
C ILE A 271 18.19 -8.27 6.36
N PRO A 272 17.79 -8.40 7.63
CA PRO A 272 16.95 -7.42 8.29
C PRO A 272 17.72 -6.12 8.60
N PHE A 273 17.00 -5.01 8.53
CA PHE A 273 17.45 -3.71 9.00
C PHE A 273 16.96 -3.46 10.43
N GLU A 274 17.73 -2.69 11.18
CA GLU A 274 17.32 -2.18 12.47
C GLU A 274 16.63 -0.81 12.30
N LYS A 275 15.44 -0.66 12.88
CA LYS A 275 14.75 0.63 12.93
C LYS A 275 15.49 1.57 13.89
N LYS A 276 16.06 2.66 13.39
CA LYS A 276 16.74 3.68 14.20
C LYS A 276 15.83 4.82 14.62
N SER A 277 14.86 5.16 13.76
CA SER A 277 13.86 6.19 14.05
C SER A 277 12.56 5.87 13.32
N GLU A 278 11.43 6.15 13.97
CA GLU A 278 10.11 5.99 13.37
C GLU A 278 9.69 7.23 12.57
N GLU A 279 10.01 8.44 13.07
CA GLU A 279 9.76 9.70 12.39
C GLU A 279 10.95 10.66 12.62
N PRO A 280 11.82 10.88 11.60
CA PRO A 280 11.79 10.29 10.25
C PRO A 280 12.03 8.78 10.26
N ALA A 281 11.54 8.08 9.24
CA ALA A 281 11.61 6.63 9.11
C ALA A 281 13.00 6.18 8.65
N ILE A 282 13.93 6.06 9.60
CA ILE A 282 15.34 5.73 9.39
C ILE A 282 15.63 4.29 9.81
N TRP A 283 16.30 3.56 8.92
CA TRP A 283 16.67 2.17 9.11
C TRP A 283 18.12 1.94 8.69
N GLU A 284 18.82 1.08 9.43
CA GLU A 284 20.25 0.81 9.18
C GLU A 284 20.58 -0.68 9.28
N ALA A 285 21.56 -1.12 8.51
CA ALA A 285 22.15 -2.46 8.62
C ALA A 285 23.64 -2.43 8.25
N GLU A 286 24.47 -3.20 8.95
CA GLU A 286 25.82 -3.51 8.49
C GLU A 286 25.81 -4.84 7.74
N ILE A 287 26.21 -4.84 6.46
CA ILE A 287 26.13 -6.01 5.58
C ILE A 287 27.43 -6.16 4.79
N GLU A 288 27.96 -7.38 4.73
CA GLU A 288 29.03 -7.77 3.81
C GLU A 288 28.42 -8.27 2.50
N LEU A 289 28.42 -7.43 1.47
CA LEU A 289 27.87 -7.74 0.16
C LEU A 289 28.90 -8.52 -0.68
N VAL A 290 28.41 -9.47 -1.46
CA VAL A 290 29.24 -10.29 -2.36
C VAL A 290 29.36 -9.73 -3.78
N GLY A 291 28.67 -8.61 -4.04
CA GLY A 291 28.56 -7.97 -5.34
C GLY A 291 27.48 -8.62 -6.21
N GLY A 292 26.72 -7.80 -6.93
CA GLY A 292 25.53 -8.24 -7.67
C GLY A 292 24.42 -7.19 -7.59
N GLN A 293 23.18 -7.59 -7.84
CA GLN A 293 22.03 -6.72 -7.67
C GLN A 293 21.36 -6.95 -6.32
N VAL A 294 20.80 -5.88 -5.75
CA VAL A 294 20.05 -5.89 -4.51
C VAL A 294 18.79 -5.03 -4.60
N LYS A 295 17.83 -5.27 -3.69
CA LYS A 295 16.67 -4.42 -3.44
C LYS A 295 16.38 -4.34 -1.94
N PHE A 296 15.53 -3.39 -1.58
CA PHE A 296 14.95 -3.29 -0.24
C PHE A 296 13.49 -3.73 -0.29
N ARG A 297 13.01 -4.43 0.74
CA ARG A 297 11.59 -4.77 0.84
C ARG A 297 11.12 -4.83 2.29
N GLU A 298 9.82 -4.66 2.47
CA GLU A 298 9.14 -4.78 3.75
C GLU A 298 8.49 -6.17 3.88
N ASN A 299 8.58 -6.74 5.09
CA ASN A 299 7.92 -7.99 5.48
C ASN A 299 8.30 -9.23 4.64
N GLN A 300 9.48 -9.25 4.01
CA GLN A 300 9.88 -10.32 3.08
C GLN A 300 8.89 -10.55 1.93
N THR A 301 8.13 -9.52 1.55
CA THR A 301 7.15 -9.58 0.48
C THR A 301 7.54 -8.68 -0.69
N TRP A 302 7.00 -8.97 -1.87
CA TRP A 302 7.15 -8.10 -3.04
C TRP A 302 6.10 -6.98 -3.10
N ASN A 303 5.15 -6.93 -2.16
CA ASN A 303 4.07 -5.94 -2.17
C ASN A 303 4.64 -4.52 -1.98
N ARG A 304 5.56 -4.36 -1.02
CA ARG A 304 6.22 -3.10 -0.71
C ARG A 304 7.73 -3.27 -0.81
N ASN A 305 8.27 -2.88 -1.96
CA ASN A 305 9.70 -2.99 -2.23
C ASN A 305 10.22 -1.77 -2.98
N TRP A 306 11.51 -1.50 -2.82
CA TRP A 306 12.19 -0.37 -3.42
C TRP A 306 13.47 -0.83 -4.10
N GLY A 307 13.72 -0.20 -5.23
CA GLY A 307 14.96 -0.26 -5.97
C GLY A 307 15.61 1.11 -6.06
N GLY A 308 16.51 1.24 -7.03
CA GLY A 308 17.16 2.50 -7.33
C GLY A 308 18.19 2.35 -8.44
N ARG A 309 18.59 3.48 -9.02
CA ARG A 309 19.40 3.52 -10.24
C ARG A 309 20.88 3.85 -10.03
N SER A 310 21.31 4.08 -8.79
CA SER A 310 22.64 4.61 -8.51
C SER A 310 23.30 3.98 -7.29
N PHE A 311 24.62 4.02 -7.29
CA PHE A 311 25.47 3.57 -6.18
C PHE A 311 26.60 4.59 -6.01
N PRO A 312 27.07 4.89 -4.77
CA PRO A 312 26.67 4.31 -3.49
C PRO A 312 25.44 4.96 -2.86
N LYS A 313 24.86 5.99 -3.47
CA LYS A 313 23.67 6.67 -2.94
C LYS A 313 22.65 6.94 -4.02
N GLY A 314 21.39 7.04 -3.64
CA GLY A 314 20.31 7.27 -4.59
C GLY A 314 18.96 7.50 -3.93
N HIS A 315 17.93 7.56 -4.76
CA HIS A 315 16.54 7.67 -4.33
C HIS A 315 15.84 6.32 -4.39
N LEU A 316 15.02 6.05 -3.38
CA LEU A 316 14.18 4.86 -3.31
C LEU A 316 13.05 4.98 -4.35
N GLU A 317 13.04 4.08 -5.32
CA GLU A 317 11.99 3.98 -6.34
C GLU A 317 11.05 2.81 -5.99
N TRP A 318 9.76 3.09 -5.79
CA TRP A 318 8.73 2.07 -5.54
C TRP A 318 8.69 1.06 -6.68
N GLN A 319 8.83 -0.23 -6.36
CA GLN A 319 8.98 -1.31 -7.34
C GLN A 319 10.07 -1.05 -8.40
N GLY A 320 11.04 -0.17 -8.09
CA GLY A 320 12.06 0.28 -9.02
C GLY A 320 13.07 -0.80 -9.40
N PRO A 321 14.02 -0.48 -10.29
CA PRO A 321 15.03 -1.43 -10.76
C PRO A 321 15.96 -1.90 -9.64
N ASN A 322 16.55 -3.08 -9.80
CA ASN A 322 17.54 -3.58 -8.84
C ASN A 322 18.78 -2.66 -8.81
N ILE A 323 19.36 -2.48 -7.63
CA ILE A 323 20.55 -1.66 -7.44
C ILE A 323 21.78 -2.53 -7.67
N GLN A 324 22.63 -2.19 -8.63
CA GLN A 324 23.91 -2.86 -8.84
C GLN A 324 24.93 -2.39 -7.78
N VAL A 325 25.49 -3.34 -7.03
CA VAL A 325 26.45 -3.08 -5.94
C VAL A 325 27.74 -3.89 -6.13
N PRO A 326 28.92 -3.32 -5.81
CA PRO A 326 30.16 -4.07 -5.71
C PRO A 326 30.25 -4.86 -4.41
N ALA A 327 31.12 -5.87 -4.37
CA ALA A 327 31.43 -6.58 -3.13
C ALA A 327 32.09 -5.64 -2.11
N GLY A 328 31.85 -5.87 -0.83
CA GLY A 328 32.43 -5.07 0.25
C GLY A 328 31.56 -5.05 1.50
N LYS A 329 32.10 -4.54 2.60
CA LYS A 329 31.37 -4.35 3.85
C LYS A 329 30.82 -2.92 3.89
N TYR A 330 29.53 -2.77 4.19
CA TYR A 330 28.86 -1.47 4.19
C TYR A 330 27.97 -1.29 5.42
N GLN A 331 27.93 -0.07 5.96
CA GLN A 331 26.77 0.42 6.71
C GLN A 331 25.79 0.99 5.69
N ILE A 332 24.59 0.43 5.63
CA ILE A 332 23.55 0.82 4.68
C ILE A 332 22.49 1.60 5.44
N ASN A 333 22.24 2.83 5.02
CA ASN A 333 21.25 3.72 5.62
C ASN A 333 20.09 3.91 4.67
N LEU A 334 18.87 3.72 5.17
CA LEU A 334 17.62 4.01 4.47
C LEU A 334 16.88 5.13 5.19
N ASN A 335 16.40 6.11 4.43
CA ASN A 335 15.47 7.12 4.92
C ASN A 335 14.22 7.10 4.04
N LEU A 336 13.16 6.49 4.56
CA LEU A 336 11.89 6.34 3.83
C LEU A 336 11.06 7.63 3.82
N THR A 337 11.30 8.53 4.77
CA THR A 337 10.68 9.86 4.79
C THR A 337 11.23 10.74 3.66
N GLU A 338 12.54 10.74 3.46
CA GLU A 338 13.20 11.48 2.36
C GLU A 338 13.30 10.68 1.06
N LYS A 339 12.93 9.40 1.09
CA LYS A 339 13.04 8.45 -0.03
C LYS A 339 14.47 8.33 -0.56
N THR A 340 15.44 8.14 0.33
CA THR A 340 16.87 8.02 -0.01
C THR A 340 17.50 6.76 0.60
N TYR A 341 18.61 6.33 -0.01
CA TYR A 341 19.50 5.31 0.54
C TYR A 341 20.97 5.67 0.31
N GLU A 342 21.84 5.14 1.15
CA GLU A 342 23.28 5.27 1.05
C GLU A 342 24.00 4.00 1.54
N PHE A 343 25.04 3.58 0.82
CA PHE A 343 25.95 2.50 1.16
C PHE A 343 27.28 3.11 1.58
N ILE A 344 27.57 3.13 2.88
CA ILE A 344 28.80 3.70 3.45
C ILE A 344 29.81 2.56 3.63
N PRO A 345 30.96 2.57 2.91
CA PRO A 345 31.98 1.53 3.07
C PRO A 345 32.50 1.47 4.51
N LEU A 346 32.68 0.26 5.02
CA LEU A 346 33.33 -0.01 6.29
C LEU A 346 34.71 -0.62 6.03
N ASP A 347 35.74 -0.06 6.68
CA ASP A 347 37.13 -0.51 6.59
C ASP A 347 37.37 -1.90 7.22
#